data_AF-A0A7V3HCB2-F1
#
_entry.id   AF-A0A7V3HCB2-F1
#
_cell.length_a   1.000
_cell.length_b   1.000
_cell.length_c   1.000
_cell.angle_alpha   90.00
_cell.angle_beta   90.00
_cell.angle_gamma   90.00
#
_symmetry.space_group_name_H-M   'P 1'
#
loop_
_entity.id
_entity.type
_entity.pdbx_description
1 polymer ?
#
loop_
_entity_poly.entity_id
_entity_poly.type
_entity_poly.pdbx_seq_one_letter_code
_entity_poly.pdbx_strand_id
1 'polypeptide(L)'
;MKIFLAIIILSLSLHSQESKKHFRPQPQEIVNFLTPKLELNNKQQEKIKKALEKEAQKYDKLDLEFKNKISNPKIKTEELNKISNKMFEIYNNIPNTINKYLDKNQKIKFDELRNPQKKEGKKENAEQPKKEEIAKTTSTIKTDDLKKEDAKKAEESKVEIIDVFYP
;
A
#
# COMPACT_ATOMS: atom_id res chain seq x y z
N MET A 1 16.33 -15.66 -49.07
CA MET A 1 16.38 -14.38 -48.34
C MET A 1 15.49 -14.49 -47.10
N LYS A 2 16.05 -14.80 -45.92
CA LYS A 2 15.30 -14.96 -44.66
C LYS A 2 16.14 -14.53 -43.46
N ILE A 3 16.75 -13.34 -43.48
CA ILE A 3 17.49 -12.80 -42.32
C ILE A 3 17.35 -11.28 -42.30
N PHE A 4 16.12 -10.76 -42.25
CA PHE A 4 15.89 -9.32 -41.99
C PHE A 4 14.55 -9.05 -41.28
N LEU A 5 14.01 -10.04 -40.56
CA LEU A 5 12.73 -9.90 -39.85
C LEU A 5 12.83 -10.31 -38.36
N ALA A 6 14.02 -10.15 -37.76
CA ALA A 6 14.25 -10.47 -36.35
C ALA A 6 14.63 -9.23 -35.51
N ILE A 7 14.74 -8.04 -36.10
CA ILE A 7 15.20 -6.83 -35.40
C ILE A 7 14.03 -5.94 -34.94
N ILE A 8 12.81 -6.11 -35.47
CA ILE A 8 11.67 -5.26 -35.09
C ILE A 8 10.92 -5.79 -33.85
N ILE A 9 11.12 -7.05 -33.46
CA ILE A 9 10.39 -7.66 -32.33
C ILE A 9 11.11 -7.42 -30.97
N LEU A 10 12.34 -6.89 -30.97
CA LEU A 10 13.12 -6.72 -29.73
C LEU A 10 12.98 -5.34 -29.07
N SER A 11 12.25 -4.40 -29.66
CA SER A 11 12.07 -3.04 -29.13
C SER A 11 10.73 -2.80 -28.43
N LEU A 12 9.80 -3.76 -28.42
CA LEU A 12 8.50 -3.61 -27.74
C LEU A 12 8.43 -4.17 -26.31
N SER A 13 9.49 -4.80 -25.81
CA SER A 13 9.49 -5.42 -24.47
C SER A 13 9.91 -4.48 -23.32
N LEU A 14 9.94 -3.16 -23.52
CA LEU A 14 10.29 -2.20 -22.46
C LEU A 14 9.15 -1.29 -21.98
N HIS A 15 7.91 -1.46 -22.46
CA HIS A 15 6.81 -0.54 -22.11
C HIS A 15 5.66 -1.12 -21.28
N SER A 16 5.75 -2.37 -20.83
CA SER A 16 4.84 -2.91 -19.82
C SER A 16 5.52 -3.00 -18.46
N GLN A 17 5.90 -1.83 -17.92
CA GLN A 17 5.67 -1.68 -16.49
C GLN A 17 4.20 -1.33 -16.36
N GLU A 18 3.41 -2.26 -15.82
CA GLU A 18 2.10 -1.97 -15.26
C GLU A 18 2.24 -0.73 -14.37
N SER A 19 1.90 0.44 -14.90
CA SER A 19 1.85 1.66 -14.12
C SER A 19 0.73 1.44 -13.12
N LYS A 20 1.07 0.93 -11.93
CA LYS A 20 0.16 0.87 -10.80
C LYS A 20 -0.49 2.24 -10.73
N LYS A 21 -1.77 2.32 -11.10
CA LYS A 21 -2.47 3.59 -11.24
C LYS A 21 -2.45 4.26 -9.87
N HIS A 22 -1.55 5.23 -9.69
CA HIS A 22 -1.36 5.87 -8.41
C HIS A 22 -2.47 6.91 -8.24
N PHE A 23 -3.31 6.74 -7.22
CA PHE A 23 -4.39 7.68 -6.96
C PHE A 23 -3.88 8.83 -6.11
N ARG A 24 -3.96 10.05 -6.66
CA ARG A 24 -3.80 11.28 -5.91
C ARG A 24 -4.79 11.27 -4.73
N PRO A 25 -4.34 11.52 -3.48
CA PRO A 25 -5.27 11.66 -2.35
C PRO A 25 -6.27 12.78 -2.63
N GLN A 26 -7.56 12.53 -2.42
CA GLN A 26 -8.63 13.53 -2.51
C GLN A 26 -9.13 13.88 -1.09
N PRO A 27 -8.55 14.90 -0.43
CA PRO A 27 -8.81 15.16 1.00
C PRO A 27 -10.29 15.33 1.33
N GLN A 28 -11.02 16.08 0.48
CA GLN A 28 -12.44 16.34 0.70
C GLN A 28 -13.28 15.08 0.55
N GLU A 29 -13.03 14.26 -0.48
CA GLU A 29 -13.77 13.01 -0.72
C GLU A 29 -13.53 12.01 0.41
N ILE A 30 -12.28 11.86 0.85
CA ILE A 30 -11.90 10.99 1.96
C ILE A 30 -12.61 11.42 3.25
N VAL A 31 -12.59 12.72 3.57
CA VAL A 31 -13.26 13.23 4.78
C VAL A 31 -14.77 13.04 4.67
N ASN A 32 -15.39 13.40 3.54
CA ASN A 32 -16.82 13.23 3.31
C ASN A 32 -17.26 11.76 3.46
N PHE A 33 -16.45 10.82 2.99
CA PHE A 33 -16.70 9.38 3.13
C PHE A 33 -16.60 8.90 4.59
N LEU A 34 -15.62 9.43 5.35
CA LEU A 34 -15.35 8.98 6.72
C LEU A 34 -16.26 9.64 7.76
N THR A 35 -16.69 10.88 7.55
CA THR A 35 -17.55 11.63 8.47
C THR A 35 -18.78 10.85 8.94
N PRO A 36 -19.64 10.31 8.05
CA PRO A 36 -20.83 9.58 8.50
C PRO A 36 -20.52 8.19 9.08
N LYS A 37 -19.36 7.61 8.76
CA LYS A 37 -19.00 6.24 9.19
C LYS A 37 -18.29 6.19 10.54
N LEU A 38 -17.52 7.24 10.84
CA LEU A 38 -16.73 7.35 12.05
C LEU A 38 -17.25 8.42 13.00
N GLU A 39 -18.35 9.10 12.64
CA GLU A 39 -18.95 10.19 13.42
C GLU A 39 -17.90 11.27 13.75
N LEU A 40 -17.16 11.71 12.73
CA LEU A 40 -16.06 12.67 12.92
C LEU A 40 -16.61 14.04 13.34
N ASN A 41 -16.09 14.61 14.42
CA ASN A 41 -16.42 15.99 14.78
C ASN A 41 -15.73 17.00 13.85
N ASN A 42 -16.22 18.24 13.80
CA ASN A 42 -15.70 19.28 12.89
C ASN A 42 -14.19 19.51 13.05
N LYS A 43 -13.67 19.48 14.29
CA LYS A 43 -12.24 19.66 14.58
C LYS A 43 -11.40 18.50 14.05
N GLN A 44 -11.90 17.27 14.10
CA GLN A 44 -11.26 16.10 13.51
C GLN A 44 -11.28 16.18 11.98
N GLN A 45 -12.42 16.54 11.40
CA GLN A 45 -12.57 16.70 9.95
C GLN A 45 -11.56 17.72 9.40
N GLU A 46 -11.44 18.91 10.01
CA GLU A 46 -10.47 19.92 9.60
C GLU A 46 -9.01 19.45 9.74
N LYS A 47 -8.66 18.80 10.87
CA LYS A 47 -7.30 18.29 11.08
C LYS A 47 -6.94 17.20 10.08
N ILE A 48 -7.84 16.27 9.82
CA ILE A 48 -7.65 15.20 8.84
C ILE A 48 -7.53 15.80 7.44
N LYS A 49 -8.44 16.70 7.05
CA LYS A 49 -8.41 17.40 5.76
C LYS A 49 -7.06 18.09 5.54
N LYS A 50 -6.62 18.91 6.49
CA LYS A 50 -5.34 19.64 6.41
C LYS A 50 -4.13 18.70 6.34
N ALA A 51 -4.18 17.57 7.05
CA ALA A 51 -3.11 16.58 6.97
C ALA A 51 -3.07 15.90 5.60
N LEU A 52 -4.24 15.53 5.05
CA LEU A 52 -4.36 14.94 3.72
C LEU A 52 -4.01 15.93 2.60
N GLU A 53 -4.32 17.23 2.76
CA GLU A 53 -3.90 18.28 1.82
C GLU A 53 -2.38 18.37 1.72
N LYS A 54 -1.66 18.24 2.84
CA LYS A 54 -0.19 18.20 2.83
C LYS A 54 0.34 16.99 2.07
N GLU A 55 -0.27 15.83 2.23
CA GLU A 55 0.09 14.62 1.50
C GLU A 55 -0.24 14.76 -0.01
N ALA A 56 -1.39 15.34 -0.36
CA ALA A 56 -1.75 15.65 -1.73
C ALA A 56 -0.77 16.64 -2.38
N GLN A 57 -0.34 17.69 -1.67
CA GLN A 57 0.68 18.62 -2.17
C GLN A 57 2.04 17.96 -2.39
N LYS A 58 2.45 17.02 -1.51
CA LYS A 58 3.68 16.24 -1.73
C LYS A 58 3.55 15.36 -2.97
N TYR A 59 2.38 14.73 -3.16
CA TYR A 59 2.07 13.95 -4.35
C TYR A 59 2.16 14.81 -5.61
N ASP A 60 1.53 15.99 -5.62
CA ASP A 60 1.51 16.89 -6.78
C ASP A 60 2.93 17.33 -7.20
N LYS A 61 3.83 17.53 -6.23
CA LYS A 61 5.25 17.82 -6.51
C LYS A 61 5.98 16.63 -7.16
N LEU A 62 5.74 15.42 -6.67
CA LEU A 62 6.34 14.20 -7.22
C LEU A 62 5.77 13.89 -8.61
N ASP A 63 4.49 14.11 -8.83
CA ASP A 63 3.83 13.95 -10.13
C ASP A 63 4.41 14.93 -11.15
N LEU A 64 4.63 16.19 -10.77
CA LEU A 64 5.32 17.17 -11.61
C LEU A 64 6.76 16.74 -11.91
N GLU A 65 7.50 16.27 -10.91
CA GLU A 65 8.86 15.75 -11.11
C GLU A 65 8.86 14.55 -12.09
N PHE A 66 7.92 13.63 -11.92
CA PHE A 66 7.76 12.47 -12.78
C PHE A 66 7.46 12.89 -14.23
N LYS A 67 6.53 13.81 -14.44
CA LYS A 67 6.17 14.36 -15.76
C LYS A 67 7.34 15.09 -16.43
N ASN A 68 8.14 15.82 -15.65
CA ASN A 68 9.34 16.48 -16.17
C ASN A 68 10.44 15.48 -16.53
N LYS A 69 10.52 14.36 -15.81
CA LYS A 69 11.54 13.34 -16.05
C LYS A 69 11.20 12.38 -17.19
N ILE A 70 9.93 12.01 -17.35
CA ILE A 70 9.51 11.06 -18.39
C ILE A 70 9.67 11.61 -19.81
N SER A 71 9.65 12.94 -19.97
CA SER A 71 9.90 13.61 -21.25
C SER A 71 11.38 13.64 -21.65
N ASN A 72 12.30 13.26 -20.75
CA ASN A 72 13.72 13.19 -21.04
C ASN A 72 14.13 11.74 -21.40
N PRO A 73 14.49 11.47 -22.67
CA PRO A 73 14.80 10.11 -23.14
C PRO A 73 16.07 9.51 -22.54
N LYS A 74 16.89 10.31 -21.85
CA LYS A 74 18.12 9.84 -21.17
C LYS A 74 17.86 9.37 -19.73
N ILE A 75 16.65 9.56 -19.21
CA ILE A 75 16.35 9.18 -17.83
C ILE A 75 16.16 7.68 -17.73
N LYS A 76 16.87 7.09 -16.77
CA LYS A 76 16.78 5.67 -16.46
C LYS A 76 15.42 5.38 -15.84
N THR A 77 14.82 4.27 -16.26
CA THR A 77 13.57 3.75 -15.68
C THR A 77 13.63 3.64 -14.16
N GLU A 78 14.80 3.32 -13.60
CA GLU A 78 15.02 3.29 -12.14
C GLU A 78 14.70 4.61 -11.43
N GLU A 79 14.99 5.76 -12.05
CA GLU A 79 14.66 7.07 -11.48
C GLU A 79 13.16 7.34 -11.49
N LEU A 80 12.48 6.98 -12.59
CA LEU A 80 11.03 7.07 -12.69
C LEU A 80 10.36 6.16 -11.65
N ASN A 81 10.87 4.93 -11.48
CA ASN A 81 10.37 3.99 -10.49
C ASN A 81 10.56 4.50 -9.05
N LYS A 82 11.68 5.17 -8.75
CA LYS A 82 11.88 5.80 -7.44
C LYS A 82 10.81 6.86 -7.15
N ILE A 83 10.46 7.68 -8.14
CA ILE A 83 9.42 8.71 -7.95
C ILE A 83 8.04 8.07 -7.84
N SER A 84 7.74 7.08 -8.68
CA SER A 84 6.50 6.28 -8.63
C SER A 84 6.32 5.60 -7.26
N ASN A 85 7.39 5.02 -6.72
CA ASN A 85 7.38 4.39 -5.39
C ASN A 85 7.11 5.41 -4.29
N LYS A 86 7.70 6.61 -4.35
CA LYS A 86 7.39 7.68 -3.38
C LYS A 86 5.93 8.12 -3.46
N MET A 87 5.37 8.24 -4.66
CA MET A 87 3.93 8.52 -4.83
C MET A 87 3.06 7.41 -4.21
N PHE A 88 3.46 6.16 -4.37
CA PHE A 88 2.79 5.00 -3.77
C PHE A 88 2.90 4.99 -2.24
N GLU A 89 4.05 5.36 -1.67
CA GLU A 89 4.25 5.49 -0.23
C GLU A 89 3.30 6.52 0.38
N ILE A 90 3.09 7.66 -0.29
CA ILE A 90 2.12 8.67 0.17
C ILE A 90 0.72 8.06 0.26
N TYR A 91 0.29 7.34 -0.78
CA TYR A 91 -1.02 6.68 -0.79
C TYR A 91 -1.16 5.67 0.36
N ASN A 92 -0.16 4.81 0.56
CA ASN A 92 -0.16 3.82 1.64
C ASN A 92 -0.12 4.43 3.04
N ASN A 93 0.36 5.67 3.16
CA ASN A 93 0.44 6.39 4.42
C ASN A 93 -0.83 7.20 4.75
N ILE A 94 -1.81 7.28 3.85
CA ILE A 94 -3.12 7.92 4.10
C ILE A 94 -3.79 7.37 5.37
N PRO A 95 -3.92 6.03 5.55
CA PRO A 95 -4.57 5.49 6.75
C PRO A 95 -3.84 5.83 8.05
N ASN A 96 -2.50 5.83 8.03
CA ASN A 96 -1.69 6.24 9.18
C ASN A 96 -1.90 7.72 9.51
N THR A 97 -2.07 8.56 8.48
CA THR A 97 -2.34 9.98 8.64
C THR A 97 -3.70 10.20 9.30
N ILE A 98 -4.73 9.47 8.87
CA ILE A 98 -6.08 9.51 9.47
C ILE A 98 -6.04 9.01 10.92
N ASN A 99 -5.39 7.87 11.18
CA ASN A 99 -5.31 7.22 12.50
C ASN A 99 -4.73 8.10 13.62
N LYS A 100 -3.96 9.14 13.29
CA LYS A 100 -3.42 10.09 14.27
C LYS A 100 -4.50 10.99 14.90
N TYR A 101 -5.64 11.15 14.25
CA TYR A 101 -6.70 12.07 14.67
C TYR A 101 -7.98 11.38 15.14
N LEU A 102 -8.01 10.04 15.06
CA LEU A 102 -9.12 9.21 15.51
C LEU A 102 -8.95 8.81 16.98
N ASP A 103 -10.07 8.72 17.68
CA ASP A 103 -10.12 8.13 19.03
C ASP A 103 -10.10 6.61 18.97
N LYS A 104 -9.89 5.93 20.12
CA LYS A 104 -9.76 4.46 20.17
C LYS A 104 -10.92 3.72 19.47
N ASN A 105 -12.16 4.13 19.75
CA ASN A 105 -13.35 3.51 19.15
C ASN A 105 -13.44 3.77 17.63
N GLN A 106 -13.07 4.97 17.20
CA GLN A 106 -13.04 5.34 15.78
C GLN A 106 -11.94 4.58 15.02
N LYS A 107 -10.78 4.32 15.64
CA LYS A 107 -9.72 3.50 15.04
C LYS A 107 -10.18 2.07 14.77
N ILE A 108 -10.90 1.47 15.71
CA ILE A 108 -11.47 0.13 15.54
C ILE A 108 -12.45 0.12 14.35
N LYS A 109 -13.42 1.05 14.32
CA LYS A 109 -14.35 1.21 13.20
C LYS A 109 -13.60 1.45 11.87
N PHE A 110 -12.54 2.24 11.89
CA PHE A 110 -11.74 2.54 10.70
C PHE A 110 -10.96 1.32 10.19
N ASP A 111 -10.39 0.52 11.07
CA ASP A 111 -9.69 -0.71 10.69
C ASP A 111 -10.66 -1.76 10.13
N GLU A 112 -11.89 -1.82 10.62
CA GLU A 112 -12.97 -2.64 10.06
C GLU A 112 -13.38 -2.17 8.65
N LEU A 113 -13.48 -0.86 8.42
CA LEU A 113 -13.79 -0.29 7.10
C LEU A 113 -12.71 -0.62 6.07
N ARG A 114 -11.44 -0.72 6.51
CA ARG A 114 -10.30 -1.03 5.64
C ARG A 114 -10.16 -2.50 5.31
N ASN A 115 -10.54 -3.38 6.24
CA ASN A 115 -10.41 -4.83 6.09
C ASN A 115 -11.75 -5.53 6.39
N PRO A 116 -12.75 -5.40 5.50
CA PRO A 116 -14.08 -5.96 5.75
C PRO A 116 -14.08 -7.49 5.90
N GLN A 117 -13.10 -8.18 5.31
CA GLN A 117 -12.94 -9.64 5.41
C GLN A 117 -12.50 -10.15 6.79
N LYS A 118 -12.06 -9.27 7.71
CA LYS A 118 -11.71 -9.69 9.09
C LYS A 118 -12.93 -9.99 9.97
N LYS A 119 -14.16 -9.75 9.50
CA LYS A 119 -15.39 -9.96 10.28
C LYS A 119 -15.82 -11.43 10.40
N GLU A 120 -15.26 -12.35 9.60
CA GLU A 120 -15.62 -13.77 9.66
C GLU A 120 -14.94 -14.55 10.80
N GLY A 121 -13.98 -13.95 11.53
CA GLY A 121 -13.22 -14.65 12.59
C GLY A 121 -13.40 -14.10 14.01
N LYS A 122 -14.29 -13.12 14.24
CA LYS A 122 -14.48 -12.51 15.58
C LYS A 122 -15.94 -12.44 15.98
N LYS A 123 -16.57 -13.60 16.04
CA LYS A 123 -17.73 -13.83 16.91
C LYS A 123 -17.46 -15.07 17.74
N GLU A 124 -16.53 -14.98 18.68
CA GLU A 124 -16.64 -15.76 19.91
C GLU A 124 -15.75 -15.14 20.98
N ASN A 125 -16.30 -15.17 22.19
CA ASN A 125 -15.70 -14.81 23.46
C ASN A 125 -15.69 -13.32 23.86
N ALA A 126 -16.88 -12.86 24.23
CA ALA A 126 -17.05 -11.91 25.31
C ALA A 126 -17.46 -12.67 26.58
N GLU A 127 -16.52 -13.00 27.47
CA GLU A 127 -16.79 -13.11 28.90
C GLU A 127 -15.50 -12.90 29.74
N GLN A 128 -15.17 -11.62 29.94
CA GLN A 128 -14.90 -10.97 31.24
C GLN A 128 -13.81 -11.51 32.22
N PRO A 129 -13.44 -10.77 33.30
CA PRO A 129 -12.11 -10.19 33.49
C PRO A 129 -11.27 -10.86 34.60
N LYS A 130 -9.95 -10.61 34.64
CA LYS A 130 -9.19 -10.62 35.90
C LYS A 130 -7.97 -9.70 35.88
N LYS A 131 -7.83 -9.00 37.01
CA LYS A 131 -6.83 -8.03 37.47
C LYS A 131 -5.50 -8.72 37.84
N GLU A 132 -4.43 -7.90 37.91
CA GLU A 132 -3.20 -8.08 38.73
C GLU A 132 -2.23 -9.20 38.29
N GLU A 133 -0.90 -9.15 38.37
CA GLU A 133 0.13 -8.13 38.61
C GLU A 133 1.50 -8.88 38.45
N ILE A 134 2.58 -8.15 38.15
CA ILE A 134 4.03 -8.42 38.39
C ILE A 134 4.85 -9.52 37.67
N ALA A 135 6.06 -9.04 37.27
CA ALA A 135 7.40 -9.67 37.28
C ALA A 135 7.79 -10.63 36.14
N LYS A 136 8.69 -10.24 35.22
CA LYS A 136 10.18 -10.31 35.34
C LYS A 136 10.70 -11.65 35.87
N THR A 137 11.23 -12.48 34.96
CA THR A 137 12.58 -13.03 35.11
C THR A 137 13.12 -13.58 33.79
N THR A 138 14.29 -13.06 33.46
CA THR A 138 15.27 -13.52 32.48
C THR A 138 15.82 -14.90 32.86
N SER A 139 16.00 -15.80 31.90
CA SER A 139 17.14 -16.73 31.94
C SER A 139 17.53 -17.20 30.54
N THR A 140 18.79 -16.88 30.24
CA THR A 140 19.62 -17.24 29.10
C THR A 140 20.00 -18.72 29.15
N ILE A 141 19.91 -19.47 28.04
CA ILE A 141 20.78 -20.62 27.76
C ILE A 141 21.18 -20.58 26.28
N LYS A 142 22.47 -20.79 26.03
CA LYS A 142 23.20 -20.68 24.76
C LYS A 142 23.29 -22.03 24.02
N THR A 143 23.56 -21.92 22.71
CA THR A 143 24.43 -22.77 21.83
C THR A 143 24.12 -24.26 21.70
N ASP A 144 23.87 -24.76 20.49
CA ASP A 144 24.93 -25.12 19.53
C ASP A 144 24.37 -25.55 18.15
N ASP A 145 25.26 -25.48 17.18
CA ASP A 145 25.16 -25.67 15.73
C ASP A 145 24.49 -26.96 15.23
N LEU A 146 23.89 -26.88 14.04
CA LEU A 146 24.10 -27.86 12.96
C LEU A 146 23.77 -27.27 11.57
N LYS A 147 24.68 -27.60 10.66
CA LYS A 147 24.96 -27.12 9.30
C LYS A 147 23.99 -27.66 8.22
N LYS A 148 23.98 -26.93 7.07
CA LYS A 148 23.83 -27.40 5.67
C LYS A 148 22.42 -27.83 5.20
N GLU A 149 22.02 -27.77 3.93
CA GLU A 149 22.40 -27.14 2.65
C GLU A 149 21.21 -27.47 1.71
N ASP A 150 20.86 -26.54 0.82
CA ASP A 150 20.32 -26.73 -0.54
C ASP A 150 18.96 -27.40 -0.89
N ALA A 151 18.30 -26.70 -1.83
CA ALA A 151 17.69 -27.17 -3.08
C ALA A 151 16.14 -27.11 -3.23
N LYS A 152 15.71 -26.23 -4.18
CA LYS A 152 14.83 -26.45 -5.37
C LYS A 152 13.48 -27.17 -5.18
N LYS A 153 12.38 -26.92 -5.91
CA LYS A 153 11.97 -26.07 -7.05
C LYS A 153 10.51 -26.53 -7.38
N ALA A 154 9.65 -25.59 -7.78
CA ALA A 154 8.43 -25.73 -8.61
C ALA A 154 7.21 -26.54 -8.14
N GLU A 155 6.04 -25.89 -8.19
CA GLU A 155 4.85 -26.30 -8.98
C GLU A 155 3.87 -25.10 -8.98
N GLU A 156 3.74 -24.39 -10.09
CA GLU A 156 2.63 -24.48 -11.06
C GLU A 156 1.25 -24.13 -10.47
N SER A 157 0.78 -22.91 -10.73
CA SER A 157 -0.65 -22.63 -10.83
C SER A 157 -0.94 -21.93 -12.14
N LYS A 158 -1.65 -22.66 -13.01
CA LYS A 158 -2.32 -22.17 -14.20
C LYS A 158 -3.26 -21.04 -13.79
N VAL A 159 -3.20 -19.90 -14.48
CA VAL A 159 -4.27 -18.91 -14.45
C VAL A 159 -4.74 -18.72 -15.88
N GLU A 160 -6.00 -19.07 -16.09
CA GLU A 160 -6.77 -18.87 -17.31
C GLU A 160 -6.70 -17.39 -17.72
N ILE A 161 -6.34 -17.16 -18.98
CA ILE A 161 -6.40 -15.86 -19.61
C ILE A 161 -7.88 -15.60 -19.90
N ILE A 162 -8.52 -14.78 -19.07
CA ILE A 162 -9.81 -14.19 -19.40
C ILE A 162 -9.52 -13.06 -20.39
N ASP A 163 -9.77 -13.34 -21.66
CA ASP A 163 -9.91 -12.34 -22.70
C ASP A 163 -11.06 -11.40 -22.30
N VAL A 164 -10.72 -10.16 -21.93
CA VAL A 164 -11.70 -9.07 -21.92
C VAL A 164 -11.18 -7.96 -22.83
N PHE A 165 -11.33 -8.26 -24.11
CA PHE A 165 -11.75 -7.34 -25.16
C PHE A 165 -12.69 -6.26 -24.60
N TYR A 166 -12.52 -4.98 -24.93
CA TYR A 166 -13.60 -3.99 -25.13
C TYR A 166 -12.97 -2.70 -25.76
N PRO A 167 -13.78 -1.85 -26.43
CA PRO A 167 -13.64 -1.27 -27.77
C PRO A 167 -12.88 0.07 -27.88
#